data_AF-A0A537Z8V8-F1
#
_entry.id   AF-A0A537Z8V8-F1
#
_cell.length_a   1.000
_cell.length_b   1.000
_cell.length_c   1.000
_cell.angle_alpha   90.00
_cell.angle_beta   90.00
_cell.angle_gamma   90.00
#
_symmetry.space_group_name_H-M   'P 1'
#
loop_
_entity.id
_entity.type
_entity.pdbx_description
1 polymer ?
#
loop_
_entity_poly.entity_id
_entity_poly.type
_entity_poly.pdbx_seq_one_letter_code
_entity_poly.pdbx_strand_id
1 'polypeptide(L)'
;MDVDELLTAAVNEAGVDNFGPERDAMLEGLSILVDSVNREAKLSAEGEAMFAATIHSLLTRRLGIEDWHARHPEIGEEEIESILFGIGLPRTGSTALSHLLALDRNVRPLRQWEVIAPTPPPDLATEDTDPRVLAVLAAIENPPEIPVEMRALLPISPDGPAECLDLMSMTFRCVALDAMAKTPSYSEWLRHECDFEPAYRFHRRVLKLLQWHRPPSRWRVKSPAHTLSVDALDAVYPQARFVMTHRNAVAVIASVASVEMIIGGMTMGNPDREYIGRNSTDVWDTALRRLLAFRDRVGDDRFYDITFDEMESDPLAAIEGLYAWLGEDLTAETRTAMEAWVERNRTERAQIGSHRYQAEDFGLDREQLRERFAYYEARFPNLRISGSL
;
A
#
# COMPACT_ATOMS: atom_id res chain seq x y z
N MET A 1 -19.38 5.31 16.88
CA MET A 1 -18.65 4.05 17.12
C MET A 1 -17.96 4.05 18.49
N ASP A 2 -17.87 2.90 19.15
CA ASP A 2 -17.15 2.70 20.42
C ASP A 2 -16.03 1.66 20.27
N VAL A 3 -14.86 1.92 20.84
CA VAL A 3 -13.67 1.07 20.69
C VAL A 3 -13.85 -0.28 21.37
N ASP A 4 -14.42 -0.31 22.58
CA ASP A 4 -14.60 -1.54 23.35
C ASP A 4 -15.66 -2.44 22.69
N GLU A 5 -16.71 -1.86 22.11
CA GLU A 5 -17.69 -2.60 21.31
C GLU A 5 -17.06 -3.24 20.06
N LEU A 6 -16.21 -2.49 19.34
CA LEU A 6 -15.50 -3.00 18.15
C LEU A 6 -14.54 -4.15 18.50
N LEU A 7 -13.79 -4.02 19.60
CA LEU A 7 -12.91 -5.07 20.10
C LEU A 7 -13.70 -6.31 20.53
N THR A 8 -14.78 -6.12 21.28
CA THR A 8 -15.63 -7.21 21.77
C THR A 8 -16.25 -7.98 20.61
N ALA A 9 -16.74 -7.29 19.58
CA ALA A 9 -17.27 -7.93 18.38
C ALA A 9 -16.22 -8.78 17.66
N ALA A 10 -15.02 -8.23 17.45
CA ALA A 10 -13.93 -8.96 16.80
C ALA A 10 -13.48 -10.19 17.60
N VAL A 11 -13.38 -10.09 18.93
CA VAL A 11 -13.05 -11.22 19.81
C VAL A 11 -14.13 -12.30 19.76
N ASN A 12 -15.40 -11.92 19.78
CA ASN A 12 -16.51 -12.87 19.69
C ASN A 12 -16.52 -13.63 18.36
N GLU A 13 -16.20 -12.95 17.24
CA GLU A 13 -16.09 -13.62 15.93
C GLU A 13 -14.85 -14.51 15.83
N ALA A 14 -13.70 -14.01 16.26
CA ALA A 14 -12.43 -14.74 16.15
C ALA A 14 -12.32 -15.91 17.15
N GLY A 15 -13.02 -15.84 18.28
CA GLY A 15 -12.92 -16.83 19.36
C GLY A 15 -11.62 -16.75 20.19
N VAL A 16 -10.83 -15.70 19.97
CA VAL A 16 -9.54 -15.43 20.62
C VAL A 16 -9.42 -13.93 20.94
N ASP A 17 -8.66 -13.58 21.98
CA ASP A 17 -8.53 -12.21 22.50
C ASP A 17 -7.09 -11.67 22.52
N ASN A 18 -6.13 -12.43 21.98
CA ASN A 18 -4.73 -12.04 21.93
C ASN A 18 -4.43 -11.20 20.68
N PHE A 19 -4.37 -9.89 20.83
CA PHE A 19 -3.99 -8.93 19.76
C PHE A 19 -2.47 -8.81 19.54
N GLY A 20 -1.67 -9.67 20.16
CA GLY A 20 -0.23 -9.77 19.97
C GLY A 20 0.59 -8.72 20.72
N PRO A 21 1.92 -8.73 20.55
CA PRO A 21 2.85 -7.87 21.31
C PRO A 21 2.62 -6.38 21.11
N GLU A 22 2.19 -5.98 19.91
CA GLU A 22 1.98 -4.57 19.54
C GLU A 22 0.54 -4.10 19.85
N ARG A 23 -0.16 -4.75 20.79
CA ARG A 23 -1.56 -4.46 21.14
C ARG A 23 -1.76 -3.01 21.59
N ASP A 24 -0.93 -2.51 22.50
CA ASP A 24 -1.15 -1.18 23.08
C ASP A 24 -0.94 -0.08 22.02
N ALA A 25 0.07 -0.25 21.15
CA ALA A 25 0.28 0.62 20.00
C ALA A 25 -0.88 0.54 18.98
N MET A 26 -1.46 -0.65 18.76
CA MET A 26 -2.66 -0.80 17.93
C MET A 26 -3.86 -0.08 18.54
N LEU A 27 -4.09 -0.22 19.86
CA LEU A 27 -5.19 0.42 20.56
C LEU A 27 -5.11 1.94 20.51
N GLU A 28 -3.92 2.51 20.69
CA GLU A 28 -3.72 3.96 20.55
C GLU A 28 -4.17 4.46 19.16
N GLY A 29 -3.68 3.82 18.09
CA GLY A 29 -4.04 4.21 16.72
C GLY A 29 -5.54 4.04 16.45
N LEU A 30 -6.14 2.96 16.94
CA LEU A 30 -7.58 2.71 16.83
C LEU A 30 -8.39 3.77 17.57
N SER A 31 -8.02 4.11 18.80
CA SER A 31 -8.72 5.13 19.60
C SER A 31 -8.67 6.51 18.96
N ILE A 32 -7.50 6.92 18.43
CA ILE A 32 -7.35 8.21 17.74
C ILE A 32 -8.18 8.24 16.45
N LEU A 33 -8.16 7.14 15.67
CA LEU A 33 -8.97 7.04 14.46
C LEU A 33 -10.47 7.13 14.79
N VAL A 34 -10.94 6.36 15.77
CA VAL A 34 -12.36 6.35 16.17
C VAL A 34 -12.80 7.71 16.73
N ASP A 35 -11.97 8.38 17.55
CA ASP A 35 -12.27 9.74 18.03
C ASP A 35 -12.41 10.73 16.87
N SER A 36 -11.46 10.70 15.93
CA SER A 36 -11.47 11.57 14.75
C SER A 36 -12.71 11.30 13.88
N VAL A 37 -13.06 10.04 13.61
CA VAL A 37 -14.27 9.71 12.84
C VAL A 37 -15.54 10.19 13.54
N ASN A 38 -15.68 9.88 14.84
CA ASN A 38 -16.87 10.26 15.61
C ASN A 38 -17.08 11.78 15.68
N ARG A 39 -16.01 12.57 15.73
CA ARG A 39 -16.08 14.02 15.93
C ARG A 39 -16.04 14.82 14.62
N GLU A 40 -15.37 14.31 13.60
CA GLU A 40 -14.93 15.13 12.46
C GLU A 40 -15.47 14.62 11.12
N ALA A 41 -15.68 13.30 10.97
CA ALA A 41 -15.99 12.71 9.67
C ALA A 41 -17.43 12.96 9.19
N LYS A 42 -18.38 13.13 10.12
CA LYS A 42 -19.82 13.36 9.82
C LYS A 42 -20.41 12.32 8.85
N LEU A 43 -20.12 11.04 9.09
CA LEU A 43 -20.61 9.92 8.27
C LEU A 43 -22.14 9.80 8.35
N SER A 44 -22.77 9.25 7.31
CA SER A 44 -24.15 8.77 7.41
C SER A 44 -24.20 7.49 8.25
N ALA A 45 -25.41 7.01 8.60
CA ALA A 45 -25.55 5.75 9.34
C ALA A 45 -24.97 4.56 8.55
N GLU A 46 -25.19 4.54 7.23
CA GLU A 46 -24.62 3.52 6.33
C GLU A 46 -23.10 3.64 6.25
N GLY A 47 -22.59 4.87 6.15
CA GLY A 47 -21.16 5.16 6.15
C GLY A 47 -20.46 4.73 7.43
N GLU A 48 -21.07 5.02 8.59
CA GLU A 48 -20.58 4.58 9.89
C GLU A 48 -20.58 3.04 9.99
N ALA A 49 -21.63 2.38 9.52
CA ALA A 49 -21.69 0.91 9.50
C ALA A 49 -20.60 0.30 8.60
N MET A 50 -20.35 0.88 7.43
CA MET A 50 -19.28 0.43 6.52
C MET A 50 -17.88 0.64 7.11
N PHE A 51 -17.66 1.79 7.77
CA PHE A 51 -16.38 2.08 8.42
C PHE A 51 -16.16 1.14 9.62
N ALA A 52 -17.18 0.92 10.44
CA ALA A 52 -17.15 -0.03 11.55
C ALA A 52 -16.86 -1.46 11.07
N ALA A 53 -17.50 -1.90 9.97
CA ALA A 53 -17.23 -3.21 9.37
C ALA A 53 -15.77 -3.34 8.86
N THR A 54 -15.20 -2.25 8.35
CA THR A 54 -13.79 -2.21 7.95
C THR A 54 -12.87 -2.39 9.15
N ILE A 55 -13.08 -1.63 10.24
CA ILE A 55 -12.32 -1.78 11.49
C ILE A 55 -12.45 -3.21 12.04
N HIS A 56 -13.68 -3.72 12.09
CA HIS A 56 -13.96 -5.07 12.55
C HIS A 56 -13.17 -6.12 11.76
N SER A 57 -13.20 -6.05 10.42
CA SER A 57 -12.42 -6.94 9.56
C SER A 57 -10.91 -6.86 9.81
N LEU A 58 -10.36 -5.67 10.06
CA LEU A 58 -8.94 -5.49 10.39
C LEU A 58 -8.58 -6.14 11.74
N LEU A 59 -9.44 -5.98 12.75
CA LEU A 59 -9.27 -6.59 14.07
C LEU A 59 -9.35 -8.13 14.00
N THR A 60 -10.37 -8.69 13.34
CA THR A 60 -10.52 -10.14 13.19
C THR A 60 -9.32 -10.76 12.46
N ARG A 61 -8.85 -10.13 11.36
CA ARG A 61 -7.67 -10.61 10.63
C ARG A 61 -6.41 -10.60 11.50
N ARG A 62 -6.20 -9.53 12.27
CA ARG A 62 -5.10 -9.45 13.23
C ARG A 62 -5.17 -10.56 14.27
N LEU A 63 -6.34 -10.79 14.86
CA LEU A 63 -6.55 -11.86 15.85
C LEU A 63 -6.21 -13.23 15.27
N GLY A 64 -6.64 -13.52 14.04
CA GLY A 64 -6.27 -14.74 13.34
C GLY A 64 -4.75 -14.89 13.20
N ILE A 65 -4.05 -13.84 12.76
CA ILE A 65 -2.58 -13.84 12.62
C ILE A 65 -1.89 -14.16 13.95
N GLU A 66 -2.30 -13.47 15.02
CA GLU A 66 -1.68 -13.63 16.34
C GLU A 66 -1.97 -14.99 16.96
N ASP A 67 -3.16 -15.56 16.72
CA ASP A 67 -3.48 -16.95 17.10
C ASP A 67 -2.57 -17.97 16.41
N TRP A 68 -2.30 -17.79 15.11
CA TRP A 68 -1.36 -18.66 14.38
C TRP A 68 0.05 -18.59 14.96
N HIS A 69 0.56 -17.39 15.27
CA HIS A 69 1.86 -17.24 15.93
C HIS A 69 1.88 -17.82 17.36
N ALA A 70 0.76 -17.75 18.08
CA ALA A 70 0.65 -18.32 19.42
C ALA A 70 0.66 -19.86 19.40
N ARG A 71 0.00 -20.48 18.40
CA ARG A 71 -0.03 -21.93 18.21
C ARG A 71 1.23 -22.50 17.56
N HIS A 72 1.90 -21.69 16.74
CA HIS A 72 3.08 -22.08 15.96
C HIS A 72 4.22 -21.06 16.14
N PRO A 73 4.90 -21.07 17.30
CA PRO A 73 6.01 -20.15 17.58
C PRO A 73 7.15 -20.23 16.55
N GLU A 74 7.31 -21.36 15.86
CA GLU A 74 8.28 -21.59 14.79
C GLU A 74 8.12 -20.63 13.60
N ILE A 75 6.93 -20.07 13.37
CA ILE A 75 6.74 -19.00 12.36
C ILE A 75 7.62 -17.79 12.71
N GLY A 76 7.83 -17.53 14.00
CA GLY A 76 8.71 -16.46 14.47
C GLY A 76 10.18 -16.68 14.09
N GLU A 77 10.59 -17.91 13.81
CA GLU A 77 11.96 -18.30 13.47
C GLU A 77 12.28 -18.13 11.98
N GLU A 78 11.26 -18.04 11.11
CA GLU A 78 11.40 -17.82 9.67
C GLU A 78 12.34 -16.65 9.32
N GLU A 79 13.24 -16.85 8.37
CA GLU A 79 14.17 -15.80 7.93
C GLU A 79 13.71 -15.16 6.61
N ILE A 80 13.69 -13.83 6.59
CA ILE A 80 13.52 -13.05 5.36
C ILE A 80 14.92 -12.86 4.78
N GLU A 81 15.24 -13.56 3.69
CA GLU A 81 16.57 -13.57 3.08
C GLU A 81 16.96 -12.17 2.57
N SER A 82 16.04 -11.54 1.85
CA SER A 82 16.20 -10.17 1.37
C SER A 82 14.84 -9.53 1.13
N ILE A 83 14.80 -8.20 1.14
CA ILE A 83 13.59 -7.44 0.88
C ILE A 83 13.89 -6.17 0.08
N LEU A 84 13.16 -6.00 -1.02
CA LEU A 84 13.13 -4.76 -1.80
C LEU A 84 11.80 -4.08 -1.56
N PHE A 85 11.84 -2.84 -1.08
CA PHE A 85 10.67 -2.00 -0.90
C PHE A 85 10.52 -1.04 -2.08
N GLY A 86 9.37 -1.11 -2.75
CA GLY A 86 8.92 -0.10 -3.67
C GLY A 86 8.33 1.10 -2.94
N ILE A 87 8.94 2.26 -3.11
CA ILE A 87 8.57 3.50 -2.41
C ILE A 87 8.39 4.67 -3.38
N GLY A 88 7.94 5.80 -2.84
CA GLY A 88 7.71 7.04 -3.58
C GLY A 88 6.28 7.53 -3.38
N LEU A 89 5.88 8.50 -4.19
CA LEU A 89 4.49 8.93 -4.21
C LEU A 89 3.58 7.83 -4.79
N PRO A 90 2.26 7.87 -4.50
CA PRO A 90 1.31 7.07 -5.25
C PRO A 90 1.29 7.48 -6.73
N ARG A 91 0.72 6.64 -7.61
CA ARG A 91 0.45 6.98 -9.03
C ARG A 91 1.69 7.28 -9.89
N THR A 92 2.85 6.74 -9.51
CA THR A 92 4.15 6.88 -10.19
C THR A 92 4.51 5.73 -11.14
N GLY A 93 3.56 4.86 -11.49
CA GLY A 93 3.82 3.65 -12.29
C GLY A 93 4.25 2.44 -11.44
N SER A 94 4.21 2.60 -10.13
CA SER A 94 4.58 1.61 -9.15
C SER A 94 3.76 0.30 -9.30
N THR A 95 2.47 0.34 -9.61
CA THR A 95 1.65 -0.87 -9.85
C THR A 95 2.19 -1.75 -10.99
N ALA A 96 2.61 -1.15 -12.12
CA ALA A 96 3.18 -1.90 -13.24
C ALA A 96 4.52 -2.53 -12.86
N LEU A 97 5.38 -1.76 -12.17
CA LEU A 97 6.65 -2.26 -11.62
C LEU A 97 6.42 -3.47 -10.70
N SER A 98 5.43 -3.41 -9.80
CA SER A 98 5.14 -4.55 -8.91
C SER A 98 4.71 -5.79 -9.68
N HIS A 99 3.86 -5.65 -10.71
CA HIS A 99 3.43 -6.80 -11.51
C HIS A 99 4.61 -7.43 -12.25
N LEU A 100 5.50 -6.63 -12.81
CA LEU A 100 6.70 -7.14 -13.47
C LEU A 100 7.59 -7.92 -12.47
N LEU A 101 7.89 -7.33 -11.31
CA LEU A 101 8.69 -8.00 -10.28
C LEU A 101 8.05 -9.29 -9.75
N ALA A 102 6.71 -9.34 -9.69
CA ALA A 102 5.97 -10.52 -9.26
C ALA A 102 6.08 -11.71 -10.24
N LEU A 103 6.52 -11.50 -11.48
CA LEU A 103 6.70 -12.57 -12.48
C LEU A 103 7.98 -13.38 -12.27
N ASP A 104 8.89 -12.93 -11.40
CA ASP A 104 10.07 -13.71 -11.04
C ASP A 104 9.71 -14.77 -9.99
N ARG A 105 9.85 -16.04 -10.36
CA ARG A 105 9.54 -17.17 -9.47
C ARG A 105 10.48 -17.31 -8.28
N ASN A 106 11.63 -16.63 -8.30
CA ASN A 106 12.62 -16.64 -7.22
C ASN A 106 12.36 -15.57 -6.16
N VAL A 107 11.32 -14.75 -6.34
CA VAL A 107 10.91 -13.73 -5.37
C VAL A 107 9.46 -13.90 -4.97
N ARG A 108 9.08 -13.21 -3.89
CA ARG A 108 7.75 -13.25 -3.31
C ARG A 108 7.14 -11.85 -3.30
N PRO A 109 6.07 -11.60 -4.08
CA PRO A 109 5.23 -10.43 -3.87
C PRO A 109 4.28 -10.67 -2.69
N LEU A 110 3.72 -9.61 -2.11
CA LEU A 110 2.47 -9.73 -1.36
C LEU A 110 1.34 -9.99 -2.35
N ARG A 111 0.51 -11.02 -2.18
CA ARG A 111 -0.58 -11.33 -3.11
C ARG A 111 -1.92 -10.84 -2.59
N GLN A 112 -2.81 -10.45 -3.51
CA GLN A 112 -4.10 -9.87 -3.16
C GLN A 112 -4.92 -10.77 -2.24
N TRP A 113 -5.00 -12.07 -2.53
CA TRP A 113 -5.76 -12.99 -1.69
C TRP A 113 -5.14 -13.18 -0.30
N GLU A 114 -3.81 -13.09 -0.19
CA GLU A 114 -3.08 -13.22 1.08
C GLU A 114 -3.32 -12.03 2.01
N VAL A 115 -3.43 -10.81 1.47
CA VAL A 115 -3.73 -9.62 2.31
C VAL A 115 -5.20 -9.55 2.70
N ILE A 116 -6.11 -10.06 1.85
CA ILE A 116 -7.54 -10.14 2.14
C ILE A 116 -7.81 -11.18 3.23
N ALA A 117 -7.16 -12.35 3.15
CA ALA A 117 -7.37 -13.45 4.08
C ALA A 117 -6.02 -14.15 4.40
N PRO A 118 -5.20 -13.59 5.30
CA PRO A 118 -3.84 -14.09 5.58
C PRO A 118 -3.80 -15.43 6.33
N THR A 119 -4.92 -15.82 6.95
CA THR A 119 -5.02 -17.03 7.77
C THR A 119 -6.12 -17.96 7.26
N PRO A 120 -5.89 -19.29 7.20
CA PRO A 120 -4.66 -20.00 7.56
C PRO A 120 -3.46 -19.62 6.67
N PRO A 121 -2.20 -19.77 7.10
CA PRO A 121 -1.05 -19.43 6.26
C PRO A 121 -1.12 -20.09 4.87
N PRO A 122 -0.65 -19.43 3.81
CA PRO A 122 -0.58 -20.02 2.48
C PRO A 122 0.34 -21.25 2.49
N ASP A 123 -0.10 -22.33 1.83
CA ASP A 123 0.67 -23.56 1.68
C ASP A 123 0.82 -23.89 0.19
N LEU A 124 2.06 -24.07 -0.26
CA LEU A 124 2.39 -24.42 -1.64
C LEU A 124 1.67 -25.70 -2.11
N ALA A 125 1.45 -26.64 -1.20
CA ALA A 125 0.85 -27.93 -1.53
C ALA A 125 -0.65 -27.85 -1.84
N THR A 126 -1.34 -26.81 -1.38
CA THR A 126 -2.81 -26.69 -1.50
C THR A 126 -3.28 -25.39 -2.14
N GLU A 127 -2.36 -24.51 -2.55
CA GLU A 127 -2.67 -23.17 -3.04
C GLU A 127 -3.62 -23.13 -4.25
N ASP A 128 -3.47 -24.09 -5.17
CA ASP A 128 -4.29 -24.19 -6.39
C ASP A 128 -5.78 -24.49 -6.12
N THR A 129 -6.07 -25.04 -4.95
CA THR A 129 -7.41 -25.41 -4.50
C THR A 129 -7.85 -24.62 -3.26
N ASP A 130 -7.08 -23.60 -2.86
CA ASP A 130 -7.39 -22.78 -1.70
C ASP A 130 -8.70 -22.00 -1.94
N PRO A 131 -9.72 -22.16 -1.09
CA PRO A 131 -11.01 -21.51 -1.28
C PRO A 131 -10.91 -19.98 -1.29
N ARG A 132 -9.88 -19.39 -0.69
CA ARG A 132 -9.65 -17.94 -0.68
C ARG A 132 -9.17 -17.45 -2.05
N VAL A 133 -8.32 -18.22 -2.72
CA VAL A 133 -7.90 -17.95 -4.10
C VAL A 133 -9.10 -18.04 -5.02
N LEU A 134 -9.89 -19.11 -4.89
CA LEU A 134 -11.12 -19.31 -5.68
C LEU A 134 -12.15 -18.20 -5.45
N ALA A 135 -12.28 -17.68 -4.23
CA ALA A 135 -13.17 -16.57 -3.93
C ALA A 135 -12.75 -15.27 -4.63
N VAL A 136 -11.44 -14.96 -4.65
CA VAL A 136 -10.93 -13.78 -5.38
C VAL A 136 -11.09 -13.95 -6.89
N LEU A 137 -10.84 -15.15 -7.43
CA LEU A 137 -11.10 -15.46 -8.84
C LEU A 137 -12.58 -15.25 -9.20
N ALA A 138 -13.50 -15.77 -8.39
CA ALA A 138 -14.93 -15.59 -8.61
C ALA A 138 -15.35 -14.11 -8.60
N ALA A 139 -14.75 -13.30 -7.71
CA ALA A 139 -15.01 -11.86 -7.64
C ALA A 139 -14.45 -11.08 -8.85
N ILE A 140 -13.38 -11.58 -9.49
CA ILE A 140 -12.83 -11.01 -10.73
C ILE A 140 -13.70 -11.38 -11.94
N GLU A 141 -14.12 -12.65 -12.02
CA GLU A 141 -14.98 -13.15 -13.12
C GLU A 141 -16.39 -12.56 -13.05
N ASN A 142 -16.88 -12.31 -11.83
CA ASN A 142 -18.21 -11.77 -11.57
C ASN A 142 -18.09 -10.52 -10.68
N PRO A 143 -17.58 -9.41 -11.22
CA PRO A 143 -17.39 -8.20 -10.43
C PRO A 143 -18.76 -7.69 -9.96
N PRO A 144 -18.87 -7.21 -8.71
CA PRO A 144 -20.09 -6.61 -8.22
C PRO A 144 -20.49 -5.41 -9.08
N GLU A 145 -21.80 -5.11 -9.15
CA GLU A 145 -22.26 -3.88 -9.78
C GLU A 145 -21.78 -2.67 -8.97
N ILE A 146 -20.69 -2.06 -9.43
CA ILE A 146 -20.11 -0.84 -8.86
C ILE A 146 -20.02 0.26 -9.93
N PRO A 147 -20.04 1.55 -9.52
CA PRO A 147 -19.76 2.66 -10.40
C PRO A 147 -18.49 2.44 -11.24
N VAL A 148 -18.51 2.88 -12.50
CA VAL A 148 -17.41 2.63 -13.45
C VAL A 148 -16.08 3.20 -12.93
N GLU A 149 -16.14 4.31 -12.20
CA GLU A 149 -15.01 4.98 -11.57
C GLU A 149 -14.36 4.11 -10.48
N MET A 150 -15.13 3.24 -9.83
CA MET A 150 -14.65 2.32 -8.79
C MET A 150 -14.04 1.03 -9.35
N ARG A 151 -14.27 0.70 -10.63
CA ARG A 151 -13.73 -0.52 -11.25
C ARG A 151 -12.21 -0.57 -11.28
N ALA A 152 -11.55 0.58 -11.33
CA ALA A 152 -10.09 0.67 -11.26
C ALA A 152 -9.51 0.29 -9.89
N LEU A 153 -10.35 0.17 -8.85
CA LEU A 153 -9.95 -0.27 -7.51
C LEU A 153 -10.15 -1.78 -7.30
N LEU A 154 -10.81 -2.47 -8.24
CA LEU A 154 -11.03 -3.91 -8.11
C LEU A 154 -9.72 -4.69 -8.34
N PRO A 155 -9.54 -5.83 -7.64
CA PRO A 155 -8.53 -6.81 -8.00
C PRO A 155 -8.62 -7.17 -9.47
N ILE A 156 -7.47 -7.23 -10.14
CA ILE A 156 -7.37 -7.61 -11.57
C ILE A 156 -6.82 -9.03 -11.69
N SER A 157 -6.14 -9.54 -10.65
CA SER A 157 -5.62 -10.89 -10.56
C SER A 157 -5.56 -11.33 -9.09
N PRO A 158 -5.89 -12.59 -8.75
CA PRO A 158 -5.79 -13.08 -7.38
C PRO A 158 -4.35 -13.08 -6.86
N ASP A 159 -3.40 -13.44 -7.73
CA ASP A 159 -1.95 -13.42 -7.45
C ASP A 159 -1.30 -12.07 -7.78
N GLY A 160 -2.12 -11.06 -8.12
CA GLY A 160 -1.66 -9.70 -8.34
C GLY A 160 -0.98 -9.15 -7.08
N PRO A 161 0.11 -8.38 -7.24
CA PRO A 161 0.83 -7.82 -6.13
C PRO A 161 -0.03 -6.78 -5.40
N ALA A 162 -0.29 -7.04 -4.12
CA ALA A 162 -0.95 -6.15 -3.18
C ALA A 162 0.04 -5.16 -2.55
N GLU A 163 -0.49 -4.21 -1.78
CA GLU A 163 0.30 -3.20 -1.11
C GLU A 163 0.47 -3.51 0.39
N CYS A 164 1.62 -3.16 0.96
CA CYS A 164 1.88 -3.33 2.39
C CYS A 164 0.90 -2.55 3.28
N LEU A 165 0.26 -1.51 2.74
CA LEU A 165 -0.76 -0.74 3.47
C LEU A 165 -1.92 -1.63 3.94
N ASP A 166 -2.24 -2.71 3.22
CA ASP A 166 -3.30 -3.64 3.62
C ASP A 166 -2.94 -4.35 4.92
N LEU A 167 -1.66 -4.71 5.07
CA LEU A 167 -1.13 -5.33 6.28
C LEU A 167 -0.96 -4.31 7.41
N MET A 168 -0.42 -3.13 7.10
CA MET A 168 -0.19 -2.06 8.08
C MET A 168 -1.49 -1.48 8.64
N SER A 169 -2.58 -1.53 7.88
CA SER A 169 -3.90 -1.06 8.36
C SER A 169 -4.41 -1.86 9.56
N MET A 170 -3.97 -3.12 9.74
CA MET A 170 -4.28 -3.94 10.92
C MET A 170 -3.61 -3.43 12.21
N THR A 171 -2.77 -2.40 12.12
CA THR A 171 -2.18 -1.74 13.29
C THR A 171 -2.73 -0.35 13.54
N PHE A 172 -3.69 0.11 12.72
CA PHE A 172 -4.27 1.45 12.76
C PHE A 172 -3.22 2.58 12.71
N ARG A 173 -2.10 2.33 12.03
CA ARG A 173 -0.98 3.27 11.82
C ARG A 173 -0.65 3.35 10.33
N CYS A 174 -1.64 3.69 9.52
CA CYS A 174 -1.53 3.65 8.07
C CYS A 174 -2.38 4.75 7.43
N VAL A 175 -1.78 5.47 6.47
CA VAL A 175 -2.45 6.54 5.70
C VAL A 175 -3.64 6.06 4.88
N ALA A 176 -3.76 4.75 4.62
CA ALA A 176 -4.89 4.18 3.89
C ALA A 176 -6.24 4.41 4.58
N LEU A 177 -6.25 4.44 5.92
CA LEU A 177 -7.47 4.66 6.71
C LEU A 177 -7.94 6.11 6.65
N ASP A 178 -7.01 7.05 6.44
CA ASP A 178 -7.29 8.48 6.28
C ASP A 178 -8.01 8.78 4.95
N ALA A 179 -7.83 7.94 3.92
CA ALA A 179 -8.55 8.07 2.65
C ALA A 179 -10.04 7.65 2.75
N MET A 180 -10.43 6.96 3.81
CA MET A 180 -11.77 6.39 3.97
C MET A 180 -12.74 7.28 4.73
N ALA A 181 -12.30 8.37 5.35
CA ALA A 181 -13.17 9.30 6.08
C ALA A 181 -12.49 10.67 6.21
N LYS A 182 -13.25 11.70 6.57
CA LYS A 182 -12.66 13.00 6.92
C LYS A 182 -12.11 12.96 8.34
N THR A 183 -10.83 12.66 8.49
CA THR A 183 -10.17 12.41 9.78
C THR A 183 -8.95 13.31 10.05
N PRO A 184 -9.13 14.64 10.12
CA PRO A 184 -8.02 15.58 10.27
C PRO A 184 -7.15 15.34 11.51
N SER A 185 -7.73 14.98 12.66
CA SER A 185 -6.95 14.68 13.87
C SER A 185 -6.10 13.42 13.73
N TYR A 186 -6.60 12.38 13.05
CA TYR A 186 -5.84 11.17 12.77
C TYR A 186 -4.71 11.43 11.76
N SER A 187 -4.98 12.17 10.68
CA SER A 187 -3.97 12.59 9.70
C SER A 187 -2.83 13.40 10.33
N GLU A 188 -3.16 14.36 11.21
CA GLU A 188 -2.18 15.16 11.93
C GLU A 188 -1.29 14.29 12.83
N TRP A 189 -1.91 13.39 13.60
CA TRP A 189 -1.19 12.43 14.44
C TRP A 189 -0.25 11.56 13.60
N LEU A 190 -0.71 10.98 12.48
CA LEU A 190 0.14 10.20 11.58
C LEU A 190 1.36 11.00 11.06
N ARG A 191 1.16 12.28 10.75
CA ARG A 191 2.22 13.14 10.19
C ARG A 191 3.19 13.71 11.21
N HIS A 192 2.85 13.75 12.49
CA HIS A 192 3.67 14.50 13.46
C HIS A 192 4.00 13.75 14.74
N GLU A 193 3.22 12.75 15.13
CA GLU A 193 3.30 12.12 16.46
C GLU A 193 3.43 10.60 16.40
N CYS A 194 2.85 9.96 15.38
CA CYS A 194 2.78 8.51 15.27
C CYS A 194 4.17 7.86 15.17
N ASP A 195 4.46 6.96 16.10
CA ASP A 195 5.51 5.96 15.96
C ASP A 195 5.03 4.82 15.06
N PHE A 196 5.69 4.63 13.91
CA PHE A 196 5.34 3.58 12.94
C PHE A 196 6.10 2.26 13.18
N GLU A 197 7.06 2.20 14.12
CA GLU A 197 7.86 0.98 14.33
C GLU A 197 7.01 -0.24 14.69
N PRO A 198 5.97 -0.14 15.56
CA PRO A 198 5.05 -1.24 15.83
C PRO A 198 4.37 -1.79 14.57
N ALA A 199 4.05 -0.93 13.60
CA ALA A 199 3.43 -1.33 12.35
C ALA A 199 4.37 -2.22 11.51
N TYR A 200 5.66 -1.89 11.47
CA TYR A 200 6.64 -2.67 10.73
C TYR A 200 7.07 -3.96 11.43
N ARG A 201 7.08 -3.97 12.78
CA ARG A 201 7.28 -5.21 13.56
C ARG A 201 6.14 -6.20 13.30
N PHE A 202 4.89 -5.72 13.32
CA PHE A 202 3.74 -6.53 12.92
C PHE A 202 3.83 -6.96 11.45
N HIS A 203 4.13 -6.05 10.51
CA HIS A 203 4.35 -6.38 9.10
C HIS A 203 5.37 -7.51 8.94
N ARG A 204 6.49 -7.49 9.69
CA ARG A 204 7.52 -8.55 9.64
C ARG A 204 6.97 -9.89 10.07
N ARG A 205 6.17 -9.92 11.13
CA ARG A 205 5.49 -11.13 11.62
C ARG A 205 4.52 -11.69 10.59
N VAL A 206 3.81 -10.82 9.86
CA VAL A 206 2.91 -11.25 8.78
C VAL A 206 3.70 -11.78 7.58
N LEU A 207 4.79 -11.14 7.17
CA LEU A 207 5.62 -11.69 6.09
C LEU A 207 6.16 -13.09 6.44
N LYS A 208 6.65 -13.28 7.66
CA LYS A 208 7.07 -14.60 8.16
C LYS A 208 5.94 -15.63 8.10
N LEU A 209 4.74 -15.24 8.53
CA LEU A 209 3.53 -16.08 8.42
C LEU A 209 3.26 -16.49 6.98
N LEU A 210 3.30 -15.54 6.04
CA LEU A 210 2.98 -15.77 4.63
C LEU A 210 4.05 -16.58 3.88
N GLN A 211 5.30 -16.64 4.34
CA GLN A 211 6.33 -17.46 3.69
C GLN A 211 6.46 -18.87 4.28
N TRP A 212 5.94 -19.12 5.49
CA TRP A 212 6.23 -20.31 6.29
C TRP A 212 6.05 -21.66 5.55
N HIS A 213 4.96 -21.82 4.81
CA HIS A 213 4.72 -23.01 3.96
C HIS A 213 4.75 -22.70 2.47
N ARG A 214 5.29 -21.53 2.11
CA ARG A 214 5.29 -21.05 0.73
C ARG A 214 6.57 -20.27 0.43
N PRO A 215 7.69 -20.93 0.08
CA PRO A 215 8.88 -20.26 -0.42
C PRO A 215 8.60 -19.50 -1.74
N PRO A 216 9.47 -18.56 -2.16
CA PRO A 216 10.75 -18.16 -1.56
C PRO A 216 10.62 -17.09 -0.45
N SER A 217 11.73 -16.78 0.24
CA SER A 217 11.81 -15.76 1.31
C SER A 217 12.47 -14.44 0.89
N ARG A 218 12.66 -14.23 -0.42
CA ARG A 218 13.11 -12.96 -1.03
C ARG A 218 11.90 -12.12 -1.39
N TRP A 219 11.66 -11.05 -0.65
CA TRP A 219 10.43 -10.26 -0.78
C TRP A 219 10.58 -9.07 -1.74
N ARG A 220 9.57 -8.86 -2.59
CA ARG A 220 9.37 -7.65 -3.40
C ARG A 220 8.05 -7.03 -3.01
N VAL A 221 8.09 -6.02 -2.17
CA VAL A 221 6.88 -5.42 -1.60
C VAL A 221 6.82 -3.94 -1.90
N LYS A 222 5.64 -3.34 -1.75
CA LYS A 222 5.39 -1.96 -2.14
C LYS A 222 4.33 -1.34 -1.26
N SER A 223 4.53 -0.06 -0.95
CA SER A 223 3.44 0.84 -0.60
C SER A 223 3.95 2.28 -0.60
N PRO A 224 3.20 3.26 -1.13
CA PRO A 224 3.45 4.67 -0.89
C PRO A 224 3.46 5.03 0.61
N ALA A 225 2.76 4.27 1.47
CA ALA A 225 2.76 4.48 2.91
C ALA A 225 4.17 4.36 3.54
N HIS A 226 5.09 3.63 2.90
CA HIS A 226 6.48 3.54 3.31
C HIS A 226 7.18 4.90 3.28
N THR A 227 6.81 5.78 2.34
CA THR A 227 7.42 7.10 2.18
C THR A 227 7.24 7.97 3.43
N LEU A 228 6.06 7.93 4.06
CA LEU A 228 5.79 8.69 5.29
C LEU A 228 6.51 8.12 6.52
N SER A 229 6.74 6.80 6.52
CA SER A 229 7.16 6.01 7.68
C SER A 229 8.53 5.35 7.51
N VAL A 230 9.36 5.88 6.61
CA VAL A 230 10.60 5.25 6.16
C VAL A 230 11.63 5.06 7.28
N ASP A 231 11.67 5.96 8.27
CA ASP A 231 12.57 5.81 9.43
C ASP A 231 12.23 4.56 10.26
N ALA A 232 10.93 4.31 10.49
CA ALA A 232 10.47 3.12 11.21
C ALA A 232 10.65 1.84 10.39
N LEU A 233 10.51 1.93 9.05
CA LEU A 233 10.83 0.84 8.15
C LEU A 233 12.29 0.43 8.33
N ASP A 234 13.21 1.40 8.26
CA ASP A 234 14.65 1.16 8.40
C ASP A 234 15.03 0.58 9.77
N ALA A 235 14.37 1.02 10.84
CA ALA A 235 14.59 0.48 12.19
C ALA A 235 14.30 -1.03 12.27
N VAL A 236 13.27 -1.51 11.54
CA VAL A 236 12.90 -2.94 11.53
C VAL A 236 13.62 -3.73 10.44
N TYR A 237 13.94 -3.09 9.31
CA TYR A 237 14.62 -3.68 8.16
C TYR A 237 15.88 -2.88 7.80
N PRO A 238 16.94 -2.89 8.63
CA PRO A 238 18.14 -2.07 8.39
C PRO A 238 18.90 -2.44 7.12
N GLN A 239 18.68 -3.66 6.59
CA GLN A 239 19.27 -4.16 5.35
C GLN A 239 18.34 -3.98 4.13
N ALA A 240 17.20 -3.29 4.30
CA ALA A 240 16.27 -3.05 3.20
C ALA A 240 16.92 -2.21 2.10
N ARG A 241 16.61 -2.59 0.86
CA ARG A 241 16.90 -1.82 -0.33
C ARG A 241 15.61 -1.19 -0.85
N PHE A 242 15.72 -0.07 -1.55
CA PHE A 242 14.58 0.71 -2.00
C PHE A 242 14.61 0.90 -3.51
N VAL A 243 13.50 0.58 -4.18
CA VAL A 243 13.23 1.05 -5.54
C VAL A 243 12.26 2.22 -5.46
N MET A 244 12.76 3.42 -5.75
CA MET A 244 12.00 4.65 -5.70
C MET A 244 11.43 4.97 -7.07
N THR A 245 10.13 5.24 -7.13
CA THR A 245 9.46 5.61 -8.37
C THR A 245 9.16 7.10 -8.42
N HIS A 246 9.43 7.73 -9.58
CA HIS A 246 9.36 9.18 -9.74
C HIS A 246 8.34 9.59 -10.79
N ARG A 247 7.51 10.58 -10.46
CA ARG A 247 6.61 11.28 -11.38
C ARG A 247 6.43 12.72 -10.89
N ASN A 248 6.07 13.63 -11.79
CA ASN A 248 5.81 15.03 -11.42
C ASN A 248 4.77 15.10 -10.28
N ALA A 249 5.17 15.72 -9.16
CA ALA A 249 4.37 15.74 -7.94
C ALA A 249 3.01 16.44 -8.15
N VAL A 250 2.96 17.50 -8.95
CA VAL A 250 1.70 18.23 -9.24
C VAL A 250 0.68 17.32 -9.92
N ALA A 251 1.11 16.56 -10.93
CA ALA A 251 0.25 15.58 -11.60
C ALA A 251 -0.20 14.47 -10.64
N VAL A 252 0.69 14.04 -9.73
CA VAL A 252 0.40 12.99 -8.77
C VAL A 252 -0.62 13.42 -7.72
N ILE A 253 -0.48 14.60 -7.10
CA ILE A 253 -1.39 15.05 -6.04
C ILE A 253 -2.84 15.13 -6.55
N ALA A 254 -3.05 15.68 -7.75
CA ALA A 254 -4.39 15.70 -8.34
C ALA A 254 -4.95 14.28 -8.59
N SER A 255 -4.10 13.35 -9.04
CA SER A 255 -4.49 11.95 -9.22
C SER A 255 -4.86 11.28 -7.89
N VAL A 256 -4.08 11.55 -6.84
CA VAL A 256 -4.32 11.00 -5.50
C VAL A 256 -5.65 11.50 -4.96
N ALA A 257 -5.89 12.81 -4.99
CA ALA A 257 -7.15 13.40 -4.57
C ALA A 257 -8.35 12.80 -5.31
N SER A 258 -8.23 12.52 -6.62
CA SER A 258 -9.29 11.84 -7.37
C SER A 258 -9.59 10.42 -6.87
N VAL A 259 -8.57 9.67 -6.44
CA VAL A 259 -8.73 8.31 -5.93
C VAL A 259 -9.31 8.34 -4.52
N GLU A 260 -8.82 9.25 -3.68
CA GLU A 260 -9.35 9.46 -2.33
C GLU A 260 -10.82 9.90 -2.35
N MET A 261 -11.26 10.68 -3.35
CA MET A 261 -12.68 10.98 -3.57
C MET A 261 -13.51 9.72 -3.85
N ILE A 262 -12.96 8.76 -4.60
CA ILE A 262 -13.66 7.52 -4.93
C ILE A 262 -13.76 6.63 -3.68
N ILE A 263 -12.64 6.43 -2.98
CA ILE A 263 -12.56 5.62 -1.76
C ILE A 263 -13.44 6.22 -0.66
N GLY A 264 -13.28 7.51 -0.37
CA GLY A 264 -14.06 8.23 0.61
C GLY A 264 -15.54 8.32 0.24
N GLY A 265 -15.90 8.28 -1.05
CA GLY A 265 -17.28 8.26 -1.51
C GLY A 265 -18.04 7.02 -1.04
N MET A 266 -17.34 5.90 -0.79
CA MET A 266 -17.96 4.66 -0.29
C MET A 266 -18.53 4.82 1.11
N THR A 267 -17.95 5.68 1.95
CA THR A 267 -18.34 5.87 3.36
C THR A 267 -19.02 7.22 3.58
N MET A 268 -18.56 8.29 2.93
CA MET A 268 -19.07 9.65 3.12
C MET A 268 -20.17 10.03 2.12
N GLY A 269 -20.35 9.25 1.05
CA GLY A 269 -21.26 9.56 -0.06
C GLY A 269 -20.74 10.70 -0.95
N ASN A 270 -20.61 11.92 -0.40
CA ASN A 270 -20.05 13.08 -1.10
C ASN A 270 -18.92 13.73 -0.27
N PRO A 271 -17.67 13.26 -0.42
CA PRO A 271 -16.54 13.78 0.34
C PRO A 271 -16.23 15.26 0.06
N ASP A 272 -15.65 15.93 1.06
CA ASP A 272 -15.17 17.31 0.94
C ASP A 272 -13.90 17.37 0.08
N ARG A 273 -14.08 17.76 -1.19
CA ARG A 273 -13.03 17.82 -2.22
C ARG A 273 -11.86 18.71 -1.83
N GLU A 274 -12.15 19.86 -1.21
CA GLU A 274 -11.08 20.79 -0.82
C GLU A 274 -10.30 20.27 0.39
N TYR A 275 -10.99 19.65 1.35
CA TYR A 275 -10.31 18.97 2.45
C TYR A 275 -9.40 17.87 1.92
N ILE A 276 -9.89 17.01 1.03
CA ILE A 276 -9.09 15.94 0.41
C ILE A 276 -7.88 16.55 -0.29
N GLY A 277 -8.06 17.52 -1.19
CA GLY A 277 -6.94 18.16 -1.89
C GLY A 277 -5.87 18.70 -0.93
N ARG A 278 -6.27 19.47 0.09
CA ARG A 278 -5.35 20.01 1.10
C ARG A 278 -4.64 18.89 1.87
N ASN A 279 -5.40 17.93 2.38
CA ASN A 279 -4.88 16.83 3.18
C ASN A 279 -3.91 15.93 2.39
N SER A 280 -4.24 15.54 1.15
CA SER A 280 -3.31 14.77 0.31
C SER A 280 -2.03 15.58 0.07
N THR A 281 -2.14 16.88 -0.19
CA THR A 281 -0.97 17.75 -0.39
C THR A 281 -0.06 17.74 0.85
N ASP A 282 -0.64 17.91 2.05
CA ASP A 282 0.11 17.98 3.31
C ASP A 282 0.76 16.64 3.68
N VAL A 283 0.04 15.53 3.52
CA VAL A 283 0.55 14.16 3.75
C VAL A 283 1.72 13.85 2.83
N TRP A 284 1.57 14.08 1.53
CA TRP A 284 2.58 13.68 0.56
C TRP A 284 3.78 14.63 0.51
N ASP A 285 3.62 15.91 0.84
CA ASP A 285 4.74 16.82 1.07
C ASP A 285 5.54 16.40 2.31
N THR A 286 4.86 16.08 3.42
CA THR A 286 5.52 15.57 4.63
C THR A 286 6.27 14.27 4.35
N ALA A 287 5.62 13.33 3.65
CA ALA A 287 6.20 12.04 3.30
C ALA A 287 7.45 12.21 2.42
N LEU A 288 7.39 13.03 1.37
CA LEU A 288 8.55 13.26 0.50
C LEU A 288 9.71 13.91 1.25
N ARG A 289 9.44 14.91 2.10
CA ARG A 289 10.49 15.56 2.91
C ARG A 289 11.17 14.56 3.84
N ARG A 290 10.41 13.70 4.51
CA ARG A 290 10.95 12.62 5.35
C ARG A 290 11.78 11.65 4.54
N LEU A 291 11.28 11.22 3.38
CA LEU A 291 12.02 10.32 2.51
C LEU A 291 13.35 10.92 2.03
N LEU A 292 13.36 12.18 1.61
CA LEU A 292 14.60 12.84 1.18
C LEU A 292 15.58 12.98 2.34
N ALA A 293 15.12 13.40 3.52
CA ALA A 293 15.96 13.49 4.71
C ALA A 293 16.53 12.13 5.14
N PHE A 294 15.73 11.06 5.04
CA PHE A 294 16.17 9.70 5.27
C PHE A 294 17.25 9.28 4.26
N ARG A 295 17.01 9.51 2.96
CA ARG A 295 17.96 9.19 1.90
C ARG A 295 19.29 9.92 2.07
N ASP A 296 19.25 11.20 2.43
CA ASP A 296 20.45 11.99 2.72
C ASP A 296 21.25 11.44 3.92
N ARG A 297 20.57 10.77 4.87
CA ARG A 297 21.21 10.14 6.04
C ARG A 297 21.81 8.77 5.74
N VAL A 298 21.12 7.94 4.94
CA VAL A 298 21.53 6.53 4.74
C VAL A 298 22.35 6.29 3.47
N GLY A 299 22.37 7.24 2.54
CA GLY A 299 23.13 7.15 1.29
C GLY A 299 22.30 6.72 0.08
N ASP A 300 22.73 7.16 -1.11
CA ASP A 300 22.07 6.87 -2.39
C ASP A 300 22.26 5.40 -2.85
N ASP A 301 23.24 4.68 -2.30
CA ASP A 301 23.56 3.29 -2.66
C ASP A 301 22.45 2.28 -2.30
N ARG A 302 21.58 2.64 -1.35
CA ARG A 302 20.38 1.85 -0.98
C ARG A 302 19.17 2.11 -1.88
N PHE A 303 19.26 3.07 -2.82
CA PHE A 303 18.16 3.47 -3.68
C PHE A 303 18.45 3.17 -5.15
N TYR A 304 17.43 2.67 -5.84
CA TYR A 304 17.37 2.61 -7.29
C TYR A 304 16.18 3.42 -7.78
N ASP A 305 16.43 4.40 -8.64
CA ASP A 305 15.44 5.35 -9.11
C ASP A 305 14.87 4.89 -10.46
N ILE A 306 13.54 4.89 -10.59
CA ILE A 306 12.84 4.61 -11.85
C ILE A 306 11.80 5.70 -12.10
N THR A 307 11.88 6.39 -13.23
CA THR A 307 10.89 7.39 -13.62
C THR A 307 9.66 6.75 -14.27
N PHE A 308 8.52 7.44 -14.16
CA PHE A 308 7.29 7.05 -14.86
C PHE A 308 7.49 6.96 -16.37
N ASP A 309 8.28 7.88 -16.95
CA ASP A 309 8.60 7.90 -18.38
C ASP A 309 9.38 6.65 -18.81
N GLU A 310 10.34 6.18 -18.00
CA GLU A 310 11.07 4.93 -18.25
C GLU A 310 10.11 3.72 -18.24
N MET A 311 9.19 3.66 -17.27
CA MET A 311 8.20 2.59 -17.19
C MET A 311 7.21 2.58 -18.36
N GLU A 312 6.84 3.74 -18.90
CA GLU A 312 5.95 3.84 -20.07
C GLU A 312 6.69 3.52 -21.38
N SER A 313 7.94 3.95 -21.53
CA SER A 313 8.70 3.82 -22.78
C SER A 313 9.36 2.45 -22.93
N ASP A 314 10.16 2.03 -21.95
CA ASP A 314 10.89 0.76 -21.96
C ASP A 314 10.99 0.16 -20.54
N PRO A 315 9.88 -0.44 -20.04
CA PRO A 315 9.86 -1.03 -18.70
C PRO A 315 10.85 -2.18 -18.53
N LEU A 316 11.21 -2.89 -19.60
CA LEU A 316 12.13 -4.03 -19.51
C LEU A 316 13.57 -3.55 -19.28
N ALA A 317 14.00 -2.49 -19.97
CA ALA A 317 15.30 -1.87 -19.72
C ALA A 317 15.42 -1.35 -18.28
N ALA A 318 14.36 -0.75 -17.74
CA ALA A 318 14.33 -0.29 -16.35
C ALA A 318 14.48 -1.45 -15.35
N ILE A 319 13.80 -2.58 -15.60
CA ILE A 319 13.91 -3.80 -14.78
C ILE A 319 15.30 -4.44 -14.90
N GLU A 320 15.86 -4.53 -16.10
CA GLU A 320 17.22 -5.06 -16.32
C GLU A 320 18.26 -4.26 -15.52
N GLY A 321 18.16 -2.93 -15.53
CA GLY A 321 19.01 -2.06 -14.72
C GLY A 321 18.82 -2.27 -13.21
N LEU A 322 17.57 -2.45 -12.76
CA LEU A 322 17.26 -2.74 -11.36
C LEU A 322 17.89 -4.08 -10.92
N TYR A 323 17.77 -5.14 -11.71
CA TYR A 323 18.38 -6.45 -11.41
C TYR A 323 19.91 -6.36 -11.37
N ALA A 324 20.52 -5.64 -12.31
CA ALA A 324 21.96 -5.39 -12.32
C ALA A 324 22.41 -4.63 -11.05
N TRP A 325 21.67 -3.61 -10.63
CA TRP A 325 21.94 -2.90 -9.37
C TRP A 325 21.73 -3.79 -8.15
N LEU A 326 20.72 -4.68 -8.18
CA LEU A 326 20.50 -5.66 -7.13
C LEU A 326 21.66 -6.66 -7.02
N GLY A 327 22.39 -6.89 -8.12
CA GLY A 327 23.38 -7.96 -8.23
C GLY A 327 22.71 -9.32 -8.38
N GLU A 328 21.52 -9.35 -8.97
CA GLU A 328 20.69 -10.54 -9.12
C GLU A 328 20.48 -10.86 -10.61
N ASP A 329 20.41 -12.15 -10.94
CA ASP A 329 20.23 -12.60 -12.33
C ASP A 329 18.76 -12.49 -12.76
N LEU A 330 18.51 -11.72 -13.82
CA LEU A 330 17.23 -11.76 -14.53
C LEU A 330 17.22 -12.95 -15.49
N THR A 331 16.56 -14.05 -15.09
CA THR A 331 16.52 -15.25 -15.93
C THR A 331 15.80 -15.00 -17.26
N ALA A 332 16.16 -15.77 -18.29
CA ALA A 332 15.49 -15.69 -19.59
C ALA A 332 13.98 -16.01 -19.49
N GLU A 333 13.58 -16.94 -18.62
CA GLU A 333 12.17 -17.27 -18.38
C GLU A 333 11.42 -16.08 -17.77
N THR A 334 11.98 -15.48 -16.71
CA THR A 334 11.41 -14.28 -16.07
C THR A 334 11.27 -13.14 -17.08
N ARG A 335 12.32 -12.90 -17.88
CA ARG A 335 12.33 -11.84 -18.90
C ARG A 335 11.25 -12.04 -19.95
N THR A 336 11.08 -13.26 -20.46
CA THR A 336 10.00 -13.59 -21.42
C THR A 336 8.61 -13.44 -20.81
N ALA A 337 8.42 -13.81 -19.54
CA ALA A 337 7.14 -13.59 -18.85
C ALA A 337 6.82 -12.10 -18.71
N MET A 338 7.82 -11.28 -18.36
CA MET A 338 7.70 -9.83 -18.29
C MET A 338 7.36 -9.21 -19.66
N GLU A 339 8.03 -9.63 -20.73
CA GLU A 339 7.71 -9.21 -22.11
C GLU A 339 6.24 -9.46 -22.48
N ALA A 340 5.76 -10.67 -22.20
CA ALA A 340 4.37 -11.06 -22.47
C ALA A 340 3.37 -10.23 -21.63
N TRP A 341 3.72 -9.86 -20.40
CA TRP A 341 2.91 -8.99 -19.57
C TRP A 341 2.88 -7.55 -20.11
N VAL A 342 4.03 -7.00 -20.52
CA VAL A 342 4.12 -5.62 -21.06
C VAL A 342 3.23 -5.47 -22.30
N GLU A 343 3.26 -6.44 -23.21
CA GLU A 343 2.46 -6.39 -24.45
C GLU A 343 0.95 -6.44 -24.17
N ARG A 344 0.53 -7.33 -23.25
CA ARG A 344 -0.88 -7.40 -22.81
C ARG A 344 -1.32 -6.11 -22.15
N ASN A 345 -0.55 -5.59 -21.19
CA ASN A 345 -0.87 -4.37 -20.45
C ASN A 345 -0.97 -3.15 -21.39
N ARG A 346 -0.09 -3.03 -22.40
CA ARG A 346 -0.21 -1.96 -23.42
C ARG A 346 -1.53 -2.05 -24.18
N THR A 347 -1.92 -3.27 -24.59
CA THR A 347 -3.16 -3.50 -25.33
C THR A 347 -4.40 -3.18 -24.50
N GLU A 348 -4.44 -3.64 -23.24
CA GLU A 348 -5.55 -3.40 -22.31
C GLU A 348 -5.68 -1.92 -21.94
N ARG A 349 -4.57 -1.23 -21.63
CA ARG A 349 -4.60 0.21 -21.33
C ARG A 349 -5.09 1.05 -22.50
N ALA A 350 -4.78 0.67 -23.74
CA ALA A 350 -5.29 1.37 -24.92
C ALA A 350 -6.82 1.31 -25.05
N GLN A 351 -7.47 0.34 -24.40
CA GLN A 351 -8.92 0.16 -24.41
C GLN A 351 -9.62 0.91 -23.26
N ILE A 352 -8.89 1.22 -22.18
CA ILE A 352 -9.40 1.96 -21.03
C ILE A 352 -9.24 3.46 -21.30
N GLY A 353 -10.36 4.19 -21.42
CA GLY A 353 -10.33 5.64 -21.61
C GLY A 353 -9.63 6.38 -20.46
N SER A 354 -9.09 7.57 -20.73
CA SER A 354 -8.47 8.41 -19.70
C SER A 354 -9.56 9.03 -18.80
N HIS A 355 -9.55 8.73 -17.50
CA HIS A 355 -10.28 9.55 -16.52
C HIS A 355 -9.62 10.93 -16.46
N ARG A 356 -10.40 11.97 -16.79
CA ARG A 356 -9.94 13.36 -16.75
C ARG A 356 -10.33 13.98 -15.42
N TYR A 357 -9.35 14.51 -14.72
CA TYR A 357 -9.50 15.38 -13.55
C TYR A 357 -8.58 16.57 -13.70
N GLN A 358 -8.89 17.68 -13.04
CA GLN A 358 -8.03 18.86 -12.94
C GLN A 358 -7.69 19.11 -11.47
N ALA A 359 -6.56 19.77 -11.19
CA ALA A 359 -6.17 20.06 -9.81
C ALA A 359 -7.21 20.97 -9.13
N GLU A 360 -7.78 21.87 -9.92
CA GLU A 360 -8.80 22.84 -9.54
C GLU A 360 -10.10 22.17 -9.06
N ASP A 361 -10.39 20.93 -9.48
CA ASP A 361 -11.56 20.14 -9.01
C ASP A 361 -11.48 19.81 -7.50
N PHE A 362 -10.28 19.92 -6.91
CA PHE A 362 -10.00 19.63 -5.50
C PHE A 362 -9.57 20.89 -4.72
N GLY A 363 -9.83 22.08 -5.28
CA GLY A 363 -9.42 23.35 -4.66
C GLY A 363 -7.90 23.56 -4.66
N LEU A 364 -7.17 22.89 -5.55
CA LEU A 364 -5.71 22.99 -5.64
C LEU A 364 -5.29 23.98 -6.73
N ASP A 365 -4.37 24.86 -6.38
CA ASP A 365 -3.70 25.74 -7.33
C ASP A 365 -2.40 25.10 -7.84
N ARG A 366 -2.27 25.01 -9.17
CA ARG A 366 -1.13 24.32 -9.79
C ARG A 366 0.19 25.07 -9.61
N GLU A 367 0.17 26.40 -9.53
CA GLU A 367 1.37 27.19 -9.33
C GLU A 367 1.87 27.03 -7.89
N GLN A 368 0.98 27.11 -6.91
CA GLN A 368 1.28 26.82 -5.50
C GLN A 368 1.80 25.40 -5.30
N LEU A 369 1.23 24.40 -5.98
CA LEU A 369 1.76 23.04 -5.93
C LEU A 369 3.16 22.94 -6.55
N ARG A 370 3.42 23.60 -7.68
CA ARG A 370 4.77 23.65 -8.28
C ARG A 370 5.77 24.26 -7.33
N GLU A 371 5.46 25.41 -6.73
CA GLU A 371 6.32 26.09 -5.76
C GLU A 371 6.58 25.20 -4.54
N ARG A 372 5.53 24.59 -4.00
CA ARG A 372 5.60 23.73 -2.82
C ARG A 372 6.49 22.52 -3.03
N PHE A 373 6.40 21.86 -4.18
CA PHE A 373 7.16 20.65 -4.51
C PHE A 373 8.45 20.91 -5.32
N ALA A 374 8.83 22.17 -5.57
CA ALA A 374 10.02 22.51 -6.36
C ALA A 374 11.32 21.89 -5.82
N TYR A 375 11.40 21.68 -4.50
CA TYR A 375 12.53 21.02 -3.85
C TYR A 375 12.75 19.57 -4.34
N TYR A 376 11.67 18.88 -4.72
CA TYR A 376 11.73 17.48 -5.14
C TYR A 376 12.34 17.36 -6.54
N GLU A 377 11.91 18.19 -7.48
CA GLU A 377 12.51 18.25 -8.81
C GLU A 377 13.97 18.72 -8.75
N ALA A 378 14.28 19.70 -7.90
CA ALA A 378 15.64 20.17 -7.67
C ALA A 378 16.58 19.10 -7.10
N ARG A 379 16.06 18.13 -6.33
CA ARG A 379 16.85 17.01 -5.78
C ARG A 379 17.26 15.99 -6.85
N PHE A 380 16.54 15.92 -7.97
CA PHE A 380 16.76 14.93 -9.02
C PHE A 380 16.94 15.58 -10.42
N PRO A 381 17.95 16.45 -10.60
CA PRO A 381 18.12 17.22 -11.85
C PRO A 381 18.43 16.36 -13.08
N ASN A 382 18.91 15.13 -12.85
CA ASN A 382 19.27 14.18 -13.90
C ASN A 382 18.14 13.20 -14.25
N LEU A 383 17.05 13.19 -13.47
CA LEU A 383 15.89 12.36 -13.75
C LEU A 383 14.88 13.18 -14.55
N ARG A 384 14.36 12.60 -15.63
CA ARG A 384 13.25 13.20 -16.38
C ARG A 384 11.94 12.96 -15.61
N ILE A 385 11.71 13.76 -14.57
CA ILE A 385 10.48 13.72 -13.79
C ILE A 385 9.39 14.45 -14.58
N SER A 386 8.62 13.69 -15.37
CA SER A 386 7.54 14.21 -16.20
C SER A 386 6.16 13.77 -15.68
N GLY A 387 5.11 14.36 -16.25
CA GLY A 387 3.73 13.98 -16.02
C GLY A 387 2.80 14.80 -16.89
N SER A 388 2.16 14.17 -17.88
CA SER A 388 0.99 14.78 -18.51
C SER A 388 -0.14 14.82 -17.49
N LEU A 389 -0.78 15.98 -17.36
CA LEU A 389 -2.08 16.13 -16.70
C LEU A 389 -3.22 15.75 -17.65
#